data_AF-A0A6A4HKI8-F1
#
_entry.id   AF-A0A6A4HKI8-F1
#
_cell.length_a   1.000
_cell.length_b   1.000
_cell.length_c   1.000
_cell.angle_alpha   90.00
_cell.angle_beta   90.00
_cell.angle_gamma   90.00
#
_symmetry.space_group_name_H-M   'P 1'
#
loop_
_entity.id
_entity.type
_entity.pdbx_description
1 polymer ?
#
loop_
_entity_poly.entity_id
_entity_poly.type
_entity_poly.pdbx_seq_one_letter_code
_entity_poly.pdbx_strand_id
1 'polypeptide(L)'
;MTPQEIEVLKSTGELFVRTFAYNVPLTLFYGAYVILASLAMYCILSLRRTHSIWILFTLLIITLLVTTVYFGAYVSAAFILMQTTLVKNTELALQERLALAQSSIVNLQIVQLWFGGVNGLLYIFGDGIVVWRAYAVWSDRPKVIILPALMLLASFAIFLTSSSLRTVSTIRPDALRISSTVTGHLVAAGFSMSIATNLLSTVMIGIKAYQHIRLTKTVGADSVTVAKVLVFLTESGMVYVALQIIDMCLALLDDAPPNSAFNITSRVWGPMMDLFSAIYPTLVILIVHGRHLHRRSQTEESSSLPVFSESSFRTRITTYGGSSLHLDSQWQMAEKESGRLPKP
;
A
#
# COMPACT_ATOMS: atom_id res chain seq x y z
N MET A 1 -33.26 -3.84 -41.55
CA MET A 1 -32.94 -3.53 -40.16
C MET A 1 -33.96 -2.53 -39.67
N THR A 2 -34.74 -2.88 -38.65
CA THR A 2 -35.74 -1.96 -38.08
C THR A 2 -35.05 -0.87 -37.25
N PRO A 3 -35.68 0.30 -37.02
CA PRO A 3 -35.12 1.33 -36.15
C PRO A 3 -34.79 0.81 -34.74
N GLN A 4 -35.60 -0.12 -34.22
CA GLN A 4 -35.38 -0.78 -32.93
C GLN A 4 -34.13 -1.66 -32.94
N GLU A 5 -33.88 -2.42 -34.01
CA GLU A 5 -32.67 -3.24 -34.14
C GLU A 5 -31.39 -2.38 -34.18
N ILE A 6 -31.46 -1.20 -34.81
CA ILE A 6 -30.33 -0.26 -34.87
C ILE A 6 -30.03 0.31 -33.47
N GLU A 7 -31.07 0.63 -32.70
CA GLU A 7 -30.92 1.14 -31.32
C GLU A 7 -30.31 0.09 -30.39
N VAL A 8 -30.79 -1.16 -30.43
CA VAL A 8 -30.22 -2.27 -29.65
C VAL A 8 -28.78 -2.54 -30.05
N LEU A 9 -28.46 -2.51 -31.34
CA LEU A 9 -27.10 -2.68 -31.83
C LEU A 9 -26.18 -1.56 -31.33
N LYS A 10 -26.65 -0.30 -31.36
CA LYS A 10 -25.90 0.85 -30.85
C LYS A 10 -25.62 0.71 -29.35
N SER A 11 -26.64 0.41 -28.54
CA SER A 11 -26.52 0.18 -27.10
C SER A 11 -25.54 -0.97 -26.78
N THR A 12 -25.61 -2.05 -27.56
CA THR A 12 -24.70 -3.20 -27.43
C THR A 12 -23.25 -2.80 -27.75
N GLY A 13 -23.04 -2.02 -28.80
CA GLY A 13 -21.72 -1.49 -29.16
C GLY A 13 -21.13 -0.59 -28.07
N GLU A 14 -21.94 0.32 -27.52
CA GLU A 14 -21.54 1.19 -26.41
C GLU A 14 -21.16 0.39 -25.15
N LEU A 15 -21.90 -0.69 -24.85
CA LEU A 15 -21.57 -1.60 -23.76
C LEU A 15 -20.20 -2.24 -23.96
N PHE A 16 -19.90 -2.74 -25.15
CA PHE A 16 -18.58 -3.34 -25.44
C PHE A 16 -17.45 -2.33 -25.39
N VAL A 17 -17.64 -1.13 -25.95
CA VAL A 17 -16.64 -0.06 -25.88
C VAL A 17 -16.33 0.26 -24.42
N ARG A 18 -17.36 0.39 -23.58
CA ARG A 18 -17.20 0.60 -22.14
C ARG A 18 -16.46 -0.56 -21.48
N THR A 19 -16.82 -1.80 -21.83
CA THR A 19 -16.15 -3.01 -21.33
C THR A 19 -14.67 -3.03 -21.64
N PHE A 20 -14.27 -2.69 -22.85
CA PHE A 20 -12.85 -2.59 -23.20
C PHE A 20 -12.17 -1.40 -22.51
N ALA A 21 -12.85 -0.25 -22.42
CA ALA A 21 -12.29 0.96 -21.84
C ALA A 21 -11.82 0.78 -20.39
N TYR A 22 -12.50 -0.05 -19.58
CA TYR A 22 -12.02 -0.39 -18.24
C TYR A 22 -11.08 -1.60 -18.20
N ASN A 23 -11.25 -2.62 -19.05
CA ASN A 23 -10.38 -3.81 -19.02
C ASN A 23 -8.93 -3.50 -19.44
N VAL A 24 -8.74 -2.65 -20.44
CA VAL A 24 -7.39 -2.30 -20.94
C VAL A 24 -6.49 -1.69 -19.85
N PRO A 25 -6.89 -0.60 -19.16
CA PRO A 25 -6.06 -0.07 -18.07
C PRO A 25 -5.95 -1.09 -16.93
N LEU A 26 -7.02 -1.82 -16.60
CA LEU A 26 -6.98 -2.83 -15.55
C LEU A 26 -5.90 -3.90 -15.81
N THR A 27 -5.77 -4.40 -17.05
CA THR A 27 -4.73 -5.36 -17.42
C THR A 27 -3.32 -4.78 -17.29
N LEU A 28 -3.12 -3.52 -17.71
CA LEU A 28 -1.82 -2.86 -17.61
C LEU A 28 -1.38 -2.68 -16.15
N PHE A 29 -2.26 -2.15 -15.31
CA PHE A 29 -1.97 -1.94 -13.89
C PHE A 29 -1.84 -3.27 -13.14
N TYR A 30 -2.62 -4.28 -13.51
CA TYR A 30 -2.51 -5.62 -12.92
C TYR A 30 -1.14 -6.25 -13.24
N GLY A 31 -0.68 -6.17 -14.48
CA GLY A 31 0.66 -6.63 -14.87
C GLY A 31 1.77 -5.94 -14.06
N ALA A 32 1.68 -4.61 -13.92
CA ALA A 32 2.61 -3.85 -13.09
C ALA A 32 2.56 -4.28 -11.61
N TYR A 33 1.37 -4.50 -11.06
CA TYR A 33 1.19 -4.98 -9.69
C TYR A 33 1.82 -6.36 -9.46
N VAL A 34 1.63 -7.32 -10.36
CA VAL A 34 2.22 -8.67 -10.24
C VAL A 34 3.75 -8.60 -10.17
N ILE A 35 4.37 -7.74 -10.98
CA ILE A 35 5.82 -7.52 -10.96
C ILE A 35 6.25 -6.94 -9.59
N LEU A 36 5.57 -5.88 -9.13
CA LEU A 36 5.86 -5.25 -7.84
C LEU A 36 5.67 -6.21 -6.66
N ALA A 37 4.59 -7.00 -6.68
CA ALA A 37 4.30 -7.99 -5.64
C ALA A 37 5.37 -9.09 -5.63
N SER A 38 5.80 -9.55 -6.80
CA SER A 38 6.88 -10.55 -6.94
C SER A 38 8.21 -10.03 -6.41
N LEU A 39 8.57 -8.78 -6.73
CA LEU A 39 9.74 -8.12 -6.18
C LEU A 39 9.64 -7.96 -4.65
N ALA A 40 8.48 -7.54 -4.14
CA ALA A 40 8.28 -7.37 -2.71
C ALA A 40 8.40 -8.71 -1.95
N MET A 41 7.84 -9.78 -2.52
CA MET A 41 7.97 -11.13 -1.97
C MET A 41 9.44 -11.58 -1.96
N TYR A 42 10.17 -11.38 -3.05
CA TYR A 42 11.61 -11.69 -3.11
C TYR A 42 12.41 -10.90 -2.06
N CYS A 43 12.16 -9.60 -1.94
CA CYS A 43 12.78 -8.75 -0.93
C CYS A 43 12.49 -9.23 0.50
N ILE A 44 11.25 -9.61 0.80
CA ILE A 44 10.86 -10.12 2.13
C ILE A 44 11.58 -11.43 2.46
N LEU A 45 11.73 -12.33 1.48
CA LEU A 45 12.44 -13.59 1.68
C LEU A 45 13.94 -13.39 1.95
N SER A 46 14.52 -12.28 1.50
CA SER A 46 15.91 -11.90 1.79
C SER A 46 16.10 -11.28 3.19
N LEU A 47 15.02 -10.91 3.87
CA LEU A 47 15.07 -10.32 5.21
C LEU A 47 15.21 -11.40 6.31
N ARG A 48 15.73 -10.99 7.47
CA ARG A 48 15.84 -11.86 8.65
C ARG A 48 14.45 -12.29 9.10
N ARG A 49 14.25 -13.60 9.29
CA ARG A 49 12.94 -14.17 9.64
C ARG A 49 12.46 -13.65 11.01
N THR A 50 11.43 -12.82 11.00
CA THR A 50 10.70 -12.37 12.20
C THR A 50 9.21 -12.64 12.01
N HIS A 51 8.44 -12.71 13.11
CA HIS A 51 6.99 -12.93 13.04
C HIS A 51 6.27 -11.85 12.21
N SER A 52 6.67 -10.58 12.34
CA SER A 52 6.10 -9.47 11.56
C SER A 52 6.32 -9.62 10.06
N ILE A 53 7.47 -10.16 9.64
CA ILE A 53 7.80 -10.40 8.24
C ILE A 53 6.94 -11.52 7.65
N TRP A 54 6.66 -12.57 8.42
CA TRP A 54 5.73 -13.62 7.99
C TRP A 54 4.29 -13.12 7.86
N ILE A 55 3.84 -12.25 8.78
CA ILE A 55 2.52 -11.62 8.67
C ILE A 55 2.44 -10.80 7.37
N LEU A 56 3.45 -9.99 7.07
CA LEU A 56 3.52 -9.21 5.84
C LEU A 56 3.55 -10.09 4.58
N PHE A 57 4.32 -11.16 4.60
CA PHE A 57 4.41 -12.11 3.48
C PHE A 57 3.04 -12.74 3.19
N THR A 58 2.36 -13.21 4.24
CA THR A 58 1.02 -13.79 4.13
C THR A 58 0.01 -12.76 3.61
N LEU A 59 0.04 -11.52 4.12
CA LEU A 59 -0.84 -10.44 3.64
C LEU A 59 -0.62 -10.11 2.17
N LEU A 60 0.63 -10.09 1.70
CA LEU A 60 0.93 -9.88 0.28
C LEU A 60 0.42 -11.02 -0.59
N ILE A 61 0.58 -12.28 -0.18
CA ILE A 61 0.05 -13.43 -0.92
C ILE A 61 -1.48 -13.35 -0.99
N ILE A 62 -2.14 -13.07 0.14
CA ILE A 62 -3.60 -12.94 0.17
C ILE A 62 -4.05 -11.81 -0.76
N THR A 63 -3.41 -10.65 -0.69
CA THR A 63 -3.76 -9.50 -1.54
C THR A 63 -3.53 -9.81 -3.02
N LEU A 64 -2.45 -10.53 -3.36
CA LEU A 64 -2.18 -10.99 -4.72
C LEU A 64 -3.26 -11.96 -5.22
N LEU A 65 -3.66 -12.94 -4.41
CA LEU A 65 -4.72 -13.88 -4.76
C LEU A 65 -6.06 -13.17 -4.95
N VAL A 66 -6.44 -12.28 -4.03
CA VAL A 66 -7.68 -11.49 -4.12
C VAL A 66 -7.69 -10.63 -5.39
N THR A 67 -6.59 -9.94 -5.68
CA THR A 67 -6.44 -9.11 -6.89
C THR A 67 -6.48 -9.96 -8.17
N THR A 68 -5.91 -11.17 -8.13
CA THR A 68 -5.94 -12.12 -9.26
C THR A 68 -7.36 -12.60 -9.55
N VAL A 69 -8.12 -12.96 -8.52
CA VAL A 69 -9.53 -13.35 -8.65
C VAL A 69 -10.36 -12.20 -9.19
N TYR A 70 -10.14 -10.99 -8.65
CA TYR A 70 -10.81 -9.78 -9.13
C TYR A 70 -10.56 -9.52 -10.61
N PHE A 71 -9.29 -9.51 -11.03
CA PHE A 71 -8.90 -9.36 -12.43
C PHE A 71 -9.50 -10.45 -13.33
N GLY A 72 -9.40 -11.71 -12.90
CA GLY A 72 -9.96 -12.85 -13.63
C GLY A 72 -11.47 -12.75 -13.83
N ALA A 73 -12.20 -12.25 -12.83
CA ALA A 73 -13.63 -12.02 -12.93
C ALA A 73 -13.99 -10.91 -13.94
N TYR A 74 -13.20 -9.84 -14.05
CA TYR A 74 -13.38 -8.78 -15.05
C TYR A 74 -13.18 -9.28 -16.48
N VAL A 75 -12.06 -9.98 -16.72
CA VAL A 75 -11.74 -10.54 -18.04
C VAL A 75 -12.75 -11.60 -18.45
N SER A 76 -13.11 -12.50 -17.52
CA SER A 76 -14.09 -13.56 -17.80
C SER A 76 -15.48 -12.99 -18.09
N ALA A 77 -15.90 -11.94 -17.37
CA ALA A 77 -17.19 -11.29 -17.62
C ALA A 77 -17.21 -10.63 -19.00
N ALA A 78 -16.14 -9.95 -19.40
CA ALA A 78 -16.03 -9.37 -20.73
C ALA A 78 -16.09 -10.43 -21.84
N PHE A 79 -15.36 -11.54 -21.65
CA PHE A 79 -15.35 -12.64 -22.61
C PHE A 79 -16.71 -13.32 -22.75
N ILE A 80 -17.36 -13.67 -21.62
CA ILE A 80 -18.68 -14.33 -21.63
C ILE A 80 -19.74 -13.40 -22.21
N LEU A 81 -19.71 -12.10 -21.87
CA LEU A 81 -20.64 -11.12 -22.42
C LEU A 81 -20.54 -11.08 -23.95
N MET A 82 -19.33 -10.95 -24.51
CA MET A 82 -19.13 -10.92 -25.96
C MET A 82 -19.48 -12.24 -26.62
N GLN A 83 -19.04 -13.37 -26.04
CA GLN A 83 -19.29 -14.68 -26.61
C GLN A 83 -20.79 -15.00 -26.66
N THR A 84 -21.54 -14.71 -25.59
CA THR A 84 -22.97 -15.00 -25.51
C THR A 84 -23.81 -14.06 -26.37
N THR A 85 -23.38 -12.80 -26.55
CA THR A 85 -24.10 -11.83 -27.38
C THR A 85 -23.81 -11.99 -28.88
N LEU A 86 -22.55 -12.22 -29.27
CA LEU A 86 -22.11 -12.17 -30.68
C LEU A 86 -21.92 -13.55 -31.34
N VAL A 87 -21.55 -14.58 -30.57
CA VAL A 87 -21.10 -15.87 -31.12
C VAL A 87 -22.07 -17.00 -30.84
N LYS A 88 -22.61 -17.07 -29.63
CA LYS A 88 -23.59 -18.09 -29.23
C LYS A 88 -25.01 -17.58 -29.45
N ASN A 89 -25.93 -18.53 -29.58
CA ASN A 89 -27.36 -18.27 -29.72
C ASN A 89 -27.71 -17.39 -30.93
N THR A 90 -27.01 -17.60 -32.06
CA THR A 90 -27.17 -16.82 -33.30
C THR A 90 -28.55 -16.93 -33.95
N GLU A 91 -29.37 -17.83 -33.45
CA GLU A 91 -30.76 -18.06 -33.79
C GLU A 91 -31.74 -17.11 -33.07
N LEU A 92 -31.35 -16.56 -31.91
CA LEU A 92 -32.22 -15.69 -31.11
C LEU A 92 -32.14 -14.22 -31.57
N ALA A 93 -33.12 -13.40 -31.20
CA ALA A 93 -33.04 -11.96 -31.43
C ALA A 93 -31.93 -11.32 -30.58
N LEU A 94 -31.32 -10.23 -31.06
CA LEU A 94 -30.19 -9.57 -30.37
C LEU A 94 -30.53 -9.18 -28.92
N GLN A 95 -31.77 -8.72 -28.68
CA GLN A 95 -32.26 -8.35 -27.36
C GLN A 95 -32.27 -9.54 -26.38
N GLU A 96 -32.69 -10.71 -26.84
CA GLU A 96 -32.74 -11.93 -26.04
C GLU A 96 -31.32 -12.42 -25.72
N ARG A 97 -30.41 -12.34 -26.70
CA ARG A 97 -28.99 -12.67 -26.48
C ARG A 97 -28.34 -11.76 -25.45
N LEU A 98 -28.67 -10.47 -25.47
CA LEU A 98 -28.14 -9.51 -24.49
C LEU A 98 -28.65 -9.83 -23.08
N ALA A 99 -29.94 -10.15 -22.93
CA ALA A 99 -30.51 -10.56 -21.65
C ALA A 99 -29.87 -11.84 -21.11
N LEU A 100 -29.64 -12.84 -21.98
CA LEU A 100 -28.94 -14.09 -21.62
C LEU A 100 -27.47 -13.84 -21.27
N ALA A 101 -26.78 -12.94 -21.97
CA ALA A 101 -25.41 -12.59 -21.68
C ALA A 101 -25.29 -11.87 -20.33
N GLN A 102 -26.20 -10.95 -20.04
CA GLN A 102 -26.28 -10.26 -18.74
C GLN A 102 -26.54 -11.24 -17.59
N SER A 103 -27.49 -12.17 -17.75
CA SER A 103 -27.76 -13.18 -16.72
C SER A 103 -26.57 -14.14 -16.50
N SER A 104 -25.83 -14.46 -17.57
CA SER A 104 -24.65 -15.34 -17.51
C SER A 104 -23.49 -14.74 -16.71
N ILE A 105 -23.38 -13.41 -16.65
CA ILE A 105 -22.28 -12.72 -15.93
C ILE A 105 -22.64 -12.32 -14.50
N VAL A 106 -23.88 -12.52 -14.04
CA VAL A 106 -24.33 -12.09 -12.69
C VAL A 106 -23.43 -12.63 -11.59
N ASN A 107 -23.07 -13.92 -11.65
CA ASN A 107 -22.18 -14.52 -10.65
C ASN A 107 -20.79 -13.86 -10.65
N LEU A 108 -20.27 -13.50 -11.83
CA LEU A 108 -18.98 -12.80 -11.93
C LEU A 108 -19.09 -11.37 -11.43
N GLN A 109 -20.21 -10.67 -11.66
CA GLN A 109 -20.44 -9.34 -11.10
C GLN A 109 -20.52 -9.34 -9.57
N ILE A 110 -21.08 -10.41 -8.99
CA ILE A 110 -21.06 -10.62 -7.54
C ILE A 110 -19.63 -10.87 -7.07
N VAL A 111 -18.85 -11.74 -7.75
CA VAL A 111 -17.44 -11.94 -7.40
C VAL A 111 -16.66 -10.63 -7.48
N GLN A 112 -16.87 -9.84 -8.54
CA GLN A 112 -16.29 -8.50 -8.67
C GLN A 112 -16.65 -7.71 -7.43
N LEU A 113 -17.92 -7.41 -7.19
CA LEU A 113 -18.43 -6.68 -6.01
C LEU A 113 -17.74 -7.04 -4.69
N TRP A 114 -17.61 -8.32 -4.37
CA TRP A 114 -17.05 -8.77 -3.09
C TRP A 114 -15.53 -8.62 -3.03
N PHE A 115 -14.83 -8.94 -4.12
CA PHE A 115 -13.37 -8.93 -4.16
C PHE A 115 -12.81 -7.53 -4.44
N GLY A 116 -13.46 -6.75 -5.31
CA GLY A 116 -13.12 -5.37 -5.62
C GLY A 116 -14.32 -4.55 -6.07
N GLY A 117 -14.31 -3.28 -5.76
CA GLY A 117 -15.47 -2.42 -5.84
C GLY A 117 -15.63 -1.67 -4.54
N VAL A 118 -16.62 -0.79 -4.51
CA VAL A 118 -16.78 0.16 -3.41
C VAL A 118 -16.88 -0.56 -2.06
N ASN A 119 -15.82 -0.44 -1.25
CA ASN A 119 -15.60 -1.10 0.04
C ASN A 119 -15.31 -2.61 0.02
N GLY A 120 -14.89 -3.18 -1.12
CA GLY A 120 -14.59 -4.62 -1.27
C GLY A 120 -13.43 -5.13 -0.40
N LEU A 121 -13.13 -6.43 -0.50
CA LEU A 121 -12.04 -7.06 0.28
C LEU A 121 -10.68 -6.37 0.09
N LEU A 122 -10.36 -5.90 -1.13
CA LEU A 122 -9.12 -5.17 -1.39
C LEU A 122 -8.98 -3.90 -0.53
N TYR A 123 -10.06 -3.15 -0.34
CA TYR A 123 -10.09 -1.99 0.55
C TYR A 123 -9.87 -2.39 2.02
N ILE A 124 -10.52 -3.45 2.49
CA ILE A 124 -10.36 -3.93 3.87
C ILE A 124 -8.92 -4.39 4.15
N PHE A 125 -8.31 -5.12 3.22
CA PHE A 125 -6.91 -5.52 3.35
C PHE A 125 -5.97 -4.31 3.28
N GLY A 126 -6.24 -3.36 2.38
CA GLY A 126 -5.51 -2.09 2.29
C GLY A 126 -5.54 -1.32 3.60
N ASP A 127 -6.72 -1.11 4.16
CA ASP A 127 -6.93 -0.39 5.43
C ASP A 127 -6.28 -1.14 6.60
N GLY A 128 -6.40 -2.47 6.62
CA GLY A 128 -5.74 -3.33 7.60
C GLY A 128 -4.22 -3.18 7.61
N ILE A 129 -3.59 -3.09 6.43
CA ILE A 129 -2.14 -2.87 6.33
C ILE A 129 -1.77 -1.48 6.87
N VAL A 130 -2.60 -0.47 6.62
CA VAL A 130 -2.34 0.90 7.12
C VAL A 130 -2.46 0.98 8.64
N VAL A 131 -3.46 0.33 9.23
CA VAL A 131 -3.58 0.19 10.70
C VAL A 131 -2.39 -0.58 11.27
N TRP A 132 -1.98 -1.68 10.61
CA TRP A 132 -0.81 -2.45 11.02
C TRP A 132 0.47 -1.60 11.01
N ARG A 133 0.67 -0.73 10.01
CA ARG A 133 1.82 0.17 9.99
C ARG A 133 1.79 1.17 11.13
N ALA A 134 0.62 1.76 11.43
CA ALA A 134 0.48 2.64 12.58
C ALA A 134 0.84 1.90 13.88
N TYR A 135 0.42 0.64 14.02
CA TYR A 135 0.79 -0.21 15.16
C TYR A 135 2.30 -0.46 15.24
N ALA A 136 2.94 -0.81 14.12
CA ALA A 136 4.38 -1.04 14.07
C ALA A 136 5.19 0.21 14.48
N VAL A 137 4.67 1.41 14.20
CA VAL A 137 5.28 2.69 14.56
C VAL A 137 5.01 3.09 16.02
N TRP A 138 3.89 2.63 16.59
CA TRP A 138 3.44 2.91 17.96
C TRP A 138 3.56 1.69 18.89
N SER A 139 4.55 0.81 18.65
CA SER A 139 4.76 -0.43 19.41
C SER A 139 4.83 -0.24 20.93
N ASP A 140 5.31 0.93 21.35
CA ASP A 140 5.52 1.35 22.73
C ASP A 140 4.25 1.85 23.43
N ARG A 141 3.17 2.17 22.68
CA ARG A 141 1.85 2.54 23.23
C ARG A 141 0.72 1.95 22.37
N PRO A 142 0.48 0.63 22.46
CA PRO A 142 -0.49 -0.05 21.59
C PRO A 142 -1.94 0.44 21.77
N LYS A 143 -2.28 1.06 22.90
CA LYS A 143 -3.62 1.60 23.18
C LYS A 143 -4.08 2.65 22.15
N VAL A 144 -3.16 3.37 21.49
CA VAL A 144 -3.51 4.39 20.49
C VAL A 144 -4.13 3.76 19.23
N ILE A 145 -3.89 2.47 18.99
CA ILE A 145 -4.39 1.73 17.82
C ILE A 145 -5.82 1.22 18.00
N ILE A 146 -6.37 1.25 19.22
CA ILE A 146 -7.74 0.82 19.48
C ILE A 146 -8.73 1.59 18.61
N LEU A 147 -8.53 2.91 18.45
CA LEU A 147 -9.42 3.74 17.64
C LEU A 147 -9.37 3.36 16.14
N PRO A 148 -8.20 3.35 15.45
CA PRO A 148 -8.12 2.86 14.06
C PRO A 148 -8.63 1.42 13.88
N ALA A 149 -8.39 0.52 14.84
CA ALA A 149 -8.86 -0.86 14.78
C ALA A 149 -10.38 -0.95 14.86
N LEU A 150 -11.03 -0.15 15.71
CA LEU A 150 -12.49 -0.06 15.78
C LEU A 150 -13.09 0.49 14.48
N MET A 151 -12.45 1.48 13.87
CA MET A 151 -12.89 2.02 12.57
C MET A 151 -12.75 0.99 11.44
N LEU A 152 -11.69 0.19 11.46
CA LEU A 152 -11.52 -0.92 10.51
C LEU A 152 -12.61 -1.98 10.69
N LEU A 153 -12.94 -2.36 11.94
CA LEU A 153 -14.02 -3.30 12.23
C LEU A 153 -15.39 -2.77 11.77
N ALA A 154 -15.65 -1.49 11.99
CA ALA A 154 -16.87 -0.85 11.51
C ALA A 154 -16.92 -0.79 9.98
N SER A 155 -15.80 -0.51 9.30
CA SER A 155 -15.69 -0.57 7.83
C SER A 155 -15.98 -1.99 7.31
N PHE A 156 -15.46 -3.01 7.99
CA PHE A 156 -15.73 -4.41 7.65
C PHE A 156 -17.20 -4.79 7.82
N ALA A 157 -17.86 -4.33 8.89
CA ALA A 157 -19.28 -4.54 9.09
C ALA A 157 -20.11 -3.86 7.98
N ILE A 158 -19.79 -2.61 7.63
CA ILE A 158 -20.44 -1.88 6.53
C ILE A 158 -20.24 -2.62 5.20
N PHE A 159 -19.04 -3.11 4.92
CA PHE A 159 -18.74 -3.93 3.74
C PHE A 159 -19.65 -5.18 3.68
N LEU A 160 -19.72 -5.95 4.77
CA LEU A 160 -20.54 -7.17 4.80
C LEU A 160 -22.02 -6.85 4.56
N THR A 161 -22.56 -5.82 5.25
CA THR A 161 -23.96 -5.43 5.11
C THR A 161 -24.26 -4.92 3.69
N SER A 162 -23.44 -4.01 3.16
CA SER A 162 -23.64 -3.42 1.83
C SER A 162 -23.52 -4.45 0.71
N SER A 163 -22.50 -5.32 0.76
CA SER A 163 -22.28 -6.37 -0.25
C SER A 163 -23.38 -7.42 -0.22
N SER A 164 -23.85 -7.80 0.97
CA SER A 164 -24.96 -8.75 1.12
C SER A 164 -26.26 -8.18 0.56
N LEU A 165 -26.61 -6.94 0.91
CA LEU A 165 -27.81 -6.26 0.41
C LEU A 165 -27.79 -6.15 -1.12
N ARG A 166 -26.66 -5.75 -1.70
CA ARG A 166 -26.46 -5.64 -3.15
C ARG A 166 -26.51 -6.99 -3.86
N THR A 167 -26.01 -8.04 -3.22
CA THR A 167 -26.08 -9.41 -3.76
C THR A 167 -27.53 -9.86 -3.81
N VAL A 168 -28.30 -9.67 -2.73
CA VAL A 168 -29.71 -10.05 -2.71
C VAL A 168 -30.52 -9.23 -3.71
N SER A 169 -30.28 -7.92 -3.84
CA SER A 169 -30.97 -7.09 -4.85
C SER A 169 -30.65 -7.50 -6.28
N THR A 170 -29.45 -8.07 -6.52
CA THR A 170 -29.03 -8.55 -7.85
C THR A 170 -29.68 -9.90 -8.19
N ILE A 171 -29.75 -10.83 -7.24
CA ILE A 171 -30.29 -12.19 -7.48
C ILE A 171 -31.82 -12.21 -7.39
N ARG A 172 -32.41 -11.44 -6.46
CA ARG A 172 -33.85 -11.41 -6.18
C ARG A 172 -34.36 -9.97 -6.05
N PRO A 173 -34.49 -9.23 -7.16
CA PRO A 173 -34.93 -7.83 -7.14
C PRO A 173 -36.31 -7.64 -6.47
N ASP A 174 -37.20 -8.63 -6.56
CA ASP A 174 -38.55 -8.57 -5.98
C ASP A 174 -38.62 -8.95 -4.49
N ALA A 175 -37.60 -9.65 -3.97
CA ALA A 175 -37.63 -10.18 -2.60
C ALA A 175 -37.38 -9.11 -1.54
N LEU A 176 -36.62 -8.06 -1.88
CA LEU A 176 -36.31 -6.96 -0.99
C LEU A 176 -36.40 -5.66 -1.77
N ARG A 177 -37.43 -4.85 -1.51
CA ARG A 177 -37.52 -3.45 -1.98
C ARG A 177 -36.57 -2.58 -1.17
N ILE A 178 -35.27 -2.87 -1.26
CA ILE A 178 -34.23 -2.03 -0.67
C ILE A 178 -34.19 -0.75 -1.49
N SER A 179 -34.44 0.38 -0.84
CA SER A 179 -34.26 1.68 -1.48
C SER A 179 -32.79 1.82 -1.91
N SER A 180 -32.57 2.20 -3.17
CA SER A 180 -31.24 2.53 -3.69
C SER A 180 -30.51 3.57 -2.84
N THR A 181 -31.27 4.44 -2.15
CA THR A 181 -30.76 5.42 -1.19
C THR A 181 -30.05 4.76 -0.01
N VAL A 182 -30.58 3.66 0.54
CA VAL A 182 -29.97 2.96 1.69
C VAL A 182 -28.64 2.35 1.31
N THR A 183 -28.58 1.69 0.15
CA THR A 183 -27.33 1.14 -0.39
C THR A 183 -26.32 2.24 -0.66
N GLY A 184 -26.75 3.37 -1.24
CA GLY A 184 -25.90 4.54 -1.47
C GLY A 184 -25.31 5.11 -0.18
N HIS A 185 -26.12 5.25 0.88
CA HIS A 185 -25.64 5.73 2.18
C HIS A 185 -24.62 4.77 2.82
N LEU A 186 -24.84 3.45 2.73
CA LEU A 186 -23.88 2.47 3.24
C LEU A 186 -22.55 2.52 2.47
N VAL A 187 -22.62 2.66 1.15
CA VAL A 187 -21.45 2.82 0.27
C VAL A 187 -20.66 4.08 0.67
N ALA A 188 -21.33 5.22 0.82
CA ALA A 188 -20.72 6.47 1.26
C ALA A 188 -20.11 6.40 2.66
N ALA A 189 -20.80 5.71 3.59
CA ALA A 189 -20.31 5.50 4.94
C ALA A 189 -19.03 4.65 4.95
N GLY A 190 -18.96 3.60 4.11
CA GLY A 190 -17.76 2.78 3.98
C GLY A 190 -16.56 3.56 3.43
N PHE A 191 -16.77 4.38 2.39
CA PHE A 191 -15.72 5.29 1.89
C PHE A 191 -15.22 6.24 2.96
N SER A 192 -16.15 6.89 3.65
CA SER A 192 -15.83 7.86 4.69
C SER A 192 -15.02 7.22 5.82
N MET A 193 -15.38 5.98 6.20
CA MET A 193 -14.69 5.26 7.27
C MET A 193 -13.31 4.75 6.85
N SER A 194 -13.16 4.28 5.60
CA SER A 194 -11.86 3.92 5.03
C SER A 194 -10.93 5.12 4.96
N ILE A 195 -11.40 6.25 4.42
CA ILE A 195 -10.66 7.51 4.35
C ILE A 195 -10.25 7.96 5.76
N ALA A 196 -11.18 7.96 6.71
CA ALA A 196 -10.89 8.39 8.07
C ALA A 196 -9.88 7.47 8.77
N THR A 197 -9.95 6.15 8.54
CA THR A 197 -8.98 5.17 9.07
C THR A 197 -7.58 5.41 8.50
N ASN A 198 -7.47 5.64 7.20
CA ASN A 198 -6.21 5.93 6.52
C ASN A 198 -5.62 7.27 6.94
N LEU A 199 -6.46 8.31 7.02
CA LEU A 199 -6.04 9.64 7.44
C LEU A 199 -5.56 9.62 8.89
N LEU A 200 -6.33 9.01 9.80
CA LEU A 200 -5.96 8.91 11.21
C LEU A 200 -4.63 8.16 11.39
N SER A 201 -4.48 7.01 10.72
CA SER A 201 -3.23 6.24 10.74
C SER A 201 -2.05 7.03 10.18
N THR A 202 -2.26 7.77 9.09
CA THR A 202 -1.22 8.61 8.45
C THR A 202 -0.80 9.76 9.36
N VAL A 203 -1.75 10.43 10.00
CA VAL A 203 -1.50 11.49 10.99
C VAL A 203 -0.75 10.94 12.20
N MET A 204 -1.14 9.77 12.71
CA MET A 204 -0.44 9.10 13.82
C MET A 204 1.02 8.79 13.47
N ILE A 205 1.28 8.31 12.26
CA ILE A 205 2.65 8.08 11.76
C ILE A 205 3.41 9.41 11.69
N GLY A 206 2.77 10.48 11.18
CA GLY A 206 3.37 11.81 11.06
C GLY A 206 3.72 12.45 12.41
N ILE A 207 2.85 12.31 13.42
CA ILE A 207 3.12 12.77 14.80
C ILE A 207 4.35 12.05 15.35
N LYS A 208 4.44 10.73 15.17
CA LYS A 208 5.61 9.96 15.62
C LYS A 208 6.88 10.35 14.86
N ALA A 209 6.77 10.63 13.56
CA ALA A 209 7.87 11.15 12.74
C ALA A 209 8.41 12.47 13.33
N TYR A 210 7.52 13.40 13.66
CA TYR A 210 7.87 14.69 14.24
C TYR A 210 8.51 14.55 15.63
N GLN A 211 7.97 13.68 16.48
CA GLN A 211 8.57 13.37 17.78
C GLN A 211 9.99 12.81 17.62
N HIS A 212 10.19 11.87 16.70
CA HIS A 212 11.53 11.34 16.40
C HIS A 212 12.47 12.44 15.92
N ILE A 213 12.05 13.30 14.97
CA ILE A 213 12.90 14.40 14.47
C ILE A 213 13.31 15.33 15.61
N ARG A 214 12.38 15.70 16.51
CA ARG A 214 12.69 16.55 17.66
C ARG A 214 13.70 15.91 18.62
N LEU A 215 13.57 14.61 18.88
CA LEU A 215 14.49 13.86 19.76
C LEU A 215 15.84 13.58 19.09
N THR A 216 15.88 13.51 17.76
CA THR A 216 17.08 13.24 16.96
C THR A 216 18.01 14.45 16.87
N LYS A 217 17.49 15.68 17.04
CA LYS A 217 18.33 16.89 17.07
C LYS A 217 19.41 16.85 18.16
N THR A 218 19.34 15.89 19.09
CA THR A 218 20.32 15.65 20.14
C THR A 218 21.07 14.31 20.04
N VAL A 219 20.72 13.39 19.11
CA VAL A 219 21.28 12.02 19.07
C VAL A 219 21.46 11.49 17.62
N GLY A 220 22.71 11.21 17.22
CA GLY A 220 23.18 10.20 16.25
C GLY A 220 22.58 10.08 14.83
N ALA A 221 23.40 9.59 13.88
CA ALA A 221 23.02 9.41 12.46
C ALA A 221 21.88 8.40 12.22
N ASP A 222 21.74 7.37 13.07
CA ASP A 222 20.72 6.32 12.92
C ASP A 222 19.28 6.84 13.08
N SER A 223 19.10 7.83 13.94
CA SER A 223 17.78 8.39 14.25
C SER A 223 17.25 9.28 13.10
N VAL A 224 18.15 9.82 12.27
CA VAL A 224 17.79 10.60 11.06
C VAL A 224 17.18 9.72 9.98
N THR A 225 17.65 8.47 9.84
CA THR A 225 17.16 7.54 8.81
C THR A 225 15.74 7.09 9.09
N VAL A 226 15.44 6.75 10.35
CA VAL A 226 14.08 6.37 10.79
C VAL A 226 13.11 7.52 10.58
N ALA A 227 13.50 8.75 10.95
CA ALA A 227 12.70 9.95 10.69
C ALA A 227 12.38 10.14 9.20
N LYS A 228 13.36 9.97 8.30
CA LYS A 228 13.15 10.07 6.85
C LYS A 228 12.20 9.00 6.31
N VAL A 229 12.22 7.78 6.86
CA VAL A 229 11.27 6.71 6.50
C VAL A 229 9.87 7.07 6.96
N LEU A 230 9.71 7.55 8.19
CA LEU A 230 8.41 7.93 8.73
C LEU A 230 7.79 9.12 7.97
N VAL A 231 8.57 10.15 7.64
CA VAL A 231 8.09 11.29 6.82
C VAL A 231 7.62 10.82 5.45
N PHE A 232 8.43 10.01 4.77
CA PHE A 232 8.06 9.45 3.47
C PHE A 232 6.77 8.62 3.55
N LEU A 233 6.60 7.85 4.63
CA LEU A 233 5.41 7.06 4.87
C LEU A 233 4.16 7.93 5.09
N THR A 234 4.34 9.09 5.72
CA THR A 234 3.28 10.10 5.86
C THR A 234 2.95 10.74 4.52
N GLU A 235 3.94 11.16 3.73
CA GLU A 235 3.73 11.79 2.41
C GLU A 235 2.99 10.86 1.45
N SER A 236 3.43 9.60 1.33
CA SER A 236 2.78 8.59 0.50
C SER A 236 1.37 8.23 1.00
N GLY A 237 1.15 8.22 2.32
CA GLY A 237 -0.18 8.05 2.90
C GLY A 237 -1.14 9.18 2.59
N MET A 238 -0.66 10.43 2.58
CA MET A 238 -1.49 11.59 2.21
C MET A 238 -1.90 11.55 0.73
N VAL A 239 -0.99 11.12 -0.15
CA VAL A 239 -1.32 10.91 -1.58
C VAL A 239 -2.40 9.86 -1.72
N TYR A 240 -2.29 8.73 -1.00
CA TYR A 240 -3.30 7.68 -1.03
C TYR A 240 -4.66 8.16 -0.50
N VAL A 241 -4.70 8.93 0.58
CA VAL A 241 -5.94 9.54 1.10
C VAL A 241 -6.57 10.49 0.07
N ALA A 242 -5.77 11.31 -0.62
CA ALA A 242 -6.28 12.19 -1.67
C ALA A 242 -6.90 11.41 -2.83
N LEU A 243 -6.26 10.30 -3.23
CA LEU A 243 -6.77 9.37 -4.23
C LEU A 243 -8.12 8.75 -3.82
N GLN A 244 -8.27 8.33 -2.56
CA GLN A 244 -9.54 7.83 -2.03
C GLN A 244 -10.64 8.89 -2.01
N ILE A 245 -10.32 10.15 -1.69
CA ILE A 245 -11.29 11.25 -1.74
C ILE A 245 -11.77 11.49 -3.18
N ILE A 246 -10.87 11.45 -4.16
CA ILE A 246 -11.23 11.56 -5.58
C ILE A 246 -12.17 10.41 -5.98
N ASP A 247 -11.88 9.18 -5.56
CA ASP A 247 -12.74 8.03 -5.82
C ASP A 247 -14.15 8.20 -5.22
N MET A 248 -14.22 8.63 -3.96
CA MET A 248 -15.50 8.92 -3.29
C MET A 248 -16.27 10.02 -4.03
N CYS A 249 -15.62 11.11 -4.44
CA CYS A 249 -16.27 12.18 -5.20
C CYS A 249 -16.79 11.67 -6.56
N LEU A 250 -16.00 10.90 -7.29
CA LEU A 250 -16.41 10.34 -8.58
C LEU A 250 -17.57 9.34 -8.42
N ALA A 251 -17.58 8.56 -7.34
CA ALA A 251 -18.64 7.60 -7.06
C ALA A 251 -19.95 8.28 -6.64
N LEU A 252 -19.90 9.40 -5.89
CA LEU A 252 -21.08 10.10 -5.40
C LEU A 252 -21.67 11.11 -6.40
N LEU A 253 -20.87 11.60 -7.34
CA LEU A 253 -21.29 12.57 -8.34
C LEU A 253 -21.70 11.93 -9.69
N ASP A 254 -21.76 10.59 -9.78
CA ASP A 254 -22.12 9.83 -10.99
C ASP A 254 -23.64 9.91 -11.31
N ASP A 255 -24.18 11.12 -11.37
CA ASP A 255 -25.52 11.43 -11.93
C ASP A 255 -25.45 11.73 -13.45
N ALA A 256 -24.25 11.64 -14.02
CA ALA A 256 -24.01 12.02 -15.41
C ALA A 256 -24.73 11.05 -16.37
N PRO A 257 -25.21 11.54 -17.54
CA PRO A 257 -25.88 10.70 -18.52
C PRO A 257 -25.04 9.46 -18.89
N PRO A 258 -25.67 8.31 -19.17
CA PRO A 258 -24.97 7.14 -19.67
C PRO A 258 -24.09 7.50 -20.86
N ASN A 259 -22.85 7.01 -20.89
CA ASN A 259 -21.83 7.30 -21.91
C ASN A 259 -21.28 8.74 -21.95
N SER A 260 -21.62 9.61 -20.99
CA SER A 260 -20.90 10.86 -20.82
C SER A 260 -19.43 10.60 -20.43
N ALA A 261 -18.54 11.54 -20.75
CA ALA A 261 -17.12 11.42 -20.39
C ALA A 261 -16.92 11.24 -18.88
N PHE A 262 -17.74 11.90 -18.06
CA PHE A 262 -17.72 11.76 -16.61
C PHE A 262 -18.12 10.34 -16.16
N ASN A 263 -19.22 9.79 -16.70
CA ASN A 263 -19.66 8.42 -16.39
C ASN A 263 -18.63 7.37 -16.80
N ILE A 264 -17.97 7.55 -17.96
CA ILE A 264 -16.91 6.65 -18.38
C ILE A 264 -15.73 6.75 -17.42
N THR A 265 -15.34 7.97 -17.03
CA THR A 265 -14.22 8.21 -16.12
C THR A 265 -14.47 7.60 -14.73
N SER A 266 -15.63 7.84 -14.13
CA SER A 266 -15.99 7.29 -12.81
C SER A 266 -15.98 5.76 -12.82
N ARG A 267 -16.47 5.14 -13.90
CA ARG A 267 -16.53 3.68 -14.07
C ARG A 267 -15.17 3.04 -14.33
N VAL A 268 -14.25 3.75 -14.98
CA VAL A 268 -12.87 3.28 -15.18
C VAL A 268 -12.03 3.48 -13.91
N TRP A 269 -12.27 4.57 -13.18
CA TRP A 269 -11.50 4.93 -12.00
C TRP A 269 -11.68 3.96 -10.84
N GLY A 270 -12.91 3.49 -10.56
CA GLY A 270 -13.18 2.58 -9.44
C GLY A 270 -12.31 1.30 -9.47
N PRO A 271 -12.32 0.51 -10.56
CA PRO A 271 -11.46 -0.67 -10.69
C PRO A 271 -9.97 -0.36 -10.61
N MET A 272 -9.54 0.81 -11.06
CA MET A 272 -8.14 1.24 -10.95
C MET A 272 -7.77 1.55 -9.49
N MET A 273 -8.68 2.14 -8.72
CA MET A 273 -8.48 2.41 -7.31
C MET A 273 -8.37 1.14 -6.48
N ASP A 274 -9.17 0.11 -6.79
CA ASP A 274 -9.01 -1.21 -6.18
C ASP A 274 -7.58 -1.74 -6.34
N LEU A 275 -6.98 -1.58 -7.53
CA LEU A 275 -5.58 -1.95 -7.75
C LEU A 275 -4.60 -1.04 -7.01
N PHE A 276 -4.83 0.26 -6.96
CA PHE A 276 -3.97 1.17 -6.20
C PHE A 276 -3.95 0.85 -4.70
N SER A 277 -5.07 0.40 -4.14
CA SER A 277 -5.14 -0.09 -2.76
C SER A 277 -4.21 -1.27 -2.50
N ALA A 278 -3.99 -2.14 -3.50
CA ALA A 278 -3.09 -3.28 -3.43
C ALA A 278 -1.62 -2.90 -3.73
N ILE A 279 -1.40 -1.97 -4.65
CA ILE A 279 -0.06 -1.50 -5.05
C ILE A 279 0.59 -0.68 -3.94
N TYR A 280 -0.16 0.21 -3.29
CA TYR A 280 0.35 1.11 -2.26
C TYR A 280 1.12 0.40 -1.12
N PRO A 281 0.57 -0.61 -0.42
CA PRO A 281 1.31 -1.30 0.63
C PRO A 281 2.53 -2.05 0.09
N THR A 282 2.47 -2.56 -1.14
CA THR A 282 3.58 -3.23 -1.81
C THR A 282 4.75 -2.28 -2.07
N LEU A 283 4.46 -1.07 -2.55
CA LEU A 283 5.46 -0.02 -2.78
C LEU A 283 6.13 0.41 -1.47
N VAL A 284 5.33 0.57 -0.40
CA VAL A 284 5.86 0.91 0.92
C VAL A 284 6.88 -0.13 1.39
N ILE A 285 6.57 -1.43 1.24
CA ILE A 285 7.49 -2.52 1.62
C ILE A 285 8.78 -2.45 0.82
N LEU A 286 8.69 -2.29 -0.51
CA LEU A 286 9.85 -2.19 -1.39
C LEU A 286 10.75 -1.00 -1.03
N ILE A 287 10.17 0.15 -0.72
CA ILE A 287 10.93 1.37 -0.38
C ILE A 287 11.63 1.23 0.96
N VAL A 288 10.95 0.66 1.97
CA VAL A 288 11.55 0.39 3.28
C VAL A 288 12.72 -0.59 3.13
N HIS A 289 12.55 -1.65 2.33
CA HIS A 289 13.60 -2.62 2.07
C HIS A 289 14.79 -2.00 1.30
N GLY A 290 14.52 -1.24 0.23
CA GLY A 290 15.57 -0.59 -0.57
C GLY A 290 16.42 0.39 0.25
N ARG A 291 15.82 1.14 1.18
CA ARG A 291 16.56 2.00 2.11
C ARG A 291 17.39 1.21 3.12
N HIS A 292 16.90 0.07 3.58
CA HIS A 292 17.67 -0.82 4.45
C HIS A 292 18.91 -1.38 3.71
N LEU A 293 18.77 -1.75 2.43
CA LEU A 293 19.87 -2.25 1.62
C LEU A 293 20.93 -1.17 1.36
N HIS A 294 20.51 0.04 0.95
CA HIS A 294 21.42 1.16 0.70
C HIS A 294 22.21 1.56 1.96
N ARG A 295 21.60 1.45 3.14
CA ARG A 295 22.30 1.67 4.41
C ARG A 295 23.36 0.60 4.65
N ARG A 296 23.02 -0.67 4.43
CA ARG A 296 23.96 -1.78 4.61
C ARG A 296 25.17 -1.65 3.70
N SER A 297 24.97 -1.25 2.43
CA SER A 297 26.07 -1.01 1.50
C SER A 297 26.97 0.16 1.95
N GLN A 298 26.39 1.28 2.42
CA GLN A 298 27.20 2.39 2.96
C GLN A 298 28.02 1.99 4.20
N THR A 299 27.44 1.18 5.11
CA THR A 299 28.20 0.67 6.27
C THR A 299 29.33 -0.26 5.83
N GLU A 300 29.07 -1.18 4.90
CA GLU A 300 30.08 -2.11 4.38
C GLU A 300 31.21 -1.37 3.61
N GLU A 301 30.88 -0.35 2.81
CA GLU A 301 31.84 0.50 2.09
C GLU A 301 32.69 1.35 3.05
N SER A 302 32.08 1.92 4.11
CA SER A 302 32.82 2.64 5.15
C SER A 302 33.74 1.75 6.00
N SER A 303 33.39 0.46 6.16
CA SER A 303 34.21 -0.52 6.88
C SER A 303 35.32 -1.14 6.04
N SER A 304 35.22 -1.07 4.71
CA SER A 304 36.22 -1.59 3.77
C SER A 304 37.21 -0.52 3.31
N LEU A 305 36.94 0.76 3.55
CA LEU A 305 37.96 1.80 3.48
C LEU A 305 38.98 1.55 4.60
N PRO A 306 40.28 1.33 4.28
CA PRO A 306 41.29 1.20 5.31
C PRO A 306 41.31 2.50 6.10
N VAL A 307 40.92 2.44 7.37
CA VAL A 307 41.18 3.52 8.33
C VAL A 307 42.68 3.69 8.34
N PHE A 308 43.18 4.68 7.59
CA PHE A 308 44.57 5.06 7.59
C PHE A 308 44.86 5.64 8.97
N SER A 309 45.22 4.74 9.88
CA SER A 309 45.63 5.06 11.23
C SER A 309 46.90 5.91 11.14
N GLU A 310 46.74 7.22 11.29
CA GLU A 310 47.83 8.23 11.36
C GLU A 310 48.90 7.87 12.42
N SER A 311 48.59 6.96 13.35
CA SER A 311 49.56 6.45 14.34
C SER A 311 50.72 5.64 13.72
N SER A 312 50.59 5.16 12.49
CA SER A 312 51.63 4.34 11.84
C SER A 312 52.71 5.15 11.10
N PHE A 313 52.50 6.46 10.90
CA PHE A 313 53.48 7.32 10.21
C PHE A 313 54.53 7.93 11.15
N ARG A 314 54.24 8.00 12.47
CA ARG A 314 55.20 8.55 13.45
C ARG A 314 56.24 7.57 13.97
N THR A 315 56.04 6.26 13.82
CA THR A 315 56.95 5.24 14.39
C THR A 315 58.06 4.82 13.42
N ARG A 316 58.10 5.33 12.18
CA ARG A 316 59.09 4.91 11.17
C ARG A 316 60.24 5.88 10.90
N ILE A 317 60.31 7.02 11.58
CA ILE A 317 61.42 7.99 11.41
C ILE A 317 62.50 7.86 12.49
N THR A 318 62.28 7.12 13.58
CA THR A 318 63.26 7.04 14.69
C THR A 318 64.23 5.85 14.66
N THR A 319 64.27 5.05 13.59
CA THR A 319 65.12 3.84 13.56
C THR A 319 66.01 3.76 12.34
N TYR A 320 66.81 4.79 12.07
CA TYR A 320 68.06 4.68 11.30
C TYR A 320 69.05 5.74 11.76
N GLY A 321 69.99 5.33 12.62
CA GLY A 321 71.04 6.20 13.14
C GLY A 321 71.68 5.58 14.38
N GLY A 322 72.51 4.56 14.17
CA GLY A 322 73.27 3.92 15.24
C GLY A 322 74.39 4.80 15.79
N SER A 323 74.91 4.32 16.94
CA SER A 323 76.22 4.60 17.53
C SER A 323 76.32 5.71 18.58
N SER A 324 76.30 5.25 19.84
CA SER A 324 77.37 5.41 20.84
C SER A 324 77.04 6.12 22.16
N LEU A 325 77.48 5.42 23.23
CA LEU A 325 78.04 5.89 24.50
C LEU A 325 77.12 6.34 25.66
N HIS A 326 77.10 5.46 26.67
CA HIS A 326 77.36 5.72 28.10
C HIS A 326 76.98 7.08 28.69
N LEU A 327 76.02 7.07 29.61
CA LEU A 327 76.08 7.73 30.93
C LEU A 327 74.78 7.41 31.69
N ASP A 328 74.76 6.30 32.42
CA ASP A 328 75.03 6.21 33.86
C ASP A 328 73.90 6.77 34.75
N SER A 329 73.42 5.85 35.57
CA SER A 329 72.59 6.03 36.75
C SER A 329 73.10 7.17 37.63
N GLN A 330 72.22 8.09 38.05
CA GLN A 330 72.24 8.82 39.33
C GLN A 330 71.30 10.04 39.31
N TRP A 331 69.98 9.89 39.20
CA TRP A 331 69.07 11.04 39.48
C TRP A 331 67.72 10.71 40.14
N GLN A 332 67.45 9.45 40.52
CA GLN A 332 66.18 9.11 41.21
C GLN A 332 66.28 8.92 42.74
N MET A 333 67.36 9.40 43.37
CA MET A 333 67.58 9.30 44.83
C MET A 333 67.80 10.68 45.48
N ALA A 334 67.13 11.73 45.00
CA ALA A 334 67.24 13.07 45.59
C ALA A 334 65.90 13.82 45.75
N GLU A 335 64.76 13.12 45.74
CA GLU A 335 63.44 13.74 45.90
C GLU A 335 62.64 13.20 47.10
N LYS A 336 63.35 12.73 48.12
CA LYS A 336 62.77 12.30 49.40
C LYS A 336 63.67 12.68 50.58
N GLU A 337 63.93 13.98 50.76
CA GLU A 337 64.32 14.55 52.07
C GLU A 337 64.47 16.08 51.99
N SER A 338 63.40 16.83 52.25
CA SER A 338 63.45 18.02 53.12
C SER A 338 62.04 18.59 53.26
N GLY A 339 61.43 18.40 54.42
CA GLY A 339 60.17 19.01 54.77
C GLY A 339 60.31 20.42 55.36
N ARG A 340 59.14 21.05 55.52
CA ARG A 340 58.72 21.97 56.60
C ARG A 340 59.06 23.47 56.52
N LEU A 341 57.93 24.23 56.59
CA LEU A 341 57.64 25.52 57.28
C LEU A 341 57.87 26.83 56.49
N PRO A 342 57.24 27.97 56.91
CA PRO A 342 55.84 28.19 57.31
C PRO A 342 55.21 29.45 56.65
N LYS A 343 53.93 29.68 56.97
CA LYS A 343 53.08 30.84 56.61
C LYS A 343 53.63 32.21 57.05
N PRO A 344 53.13 33.29 56.43
CA PRO A 344 52.49 34.42 57.12
C PRO A 344 50.96 34.34 57.07
#